data_AF-A0A7L2Q7H4-F1
#
_entry.id   AF-A0A7L2Q7H4-F1
#
_cell.length_a   1.000
_cell.length_b   1.000
_cell.length_c   1.000
_cell.angle_alpha   90.00
_cell.angle_beta   90.00
_cell.angle_gamma   90.00
#
_symmetry.space_group_name_H-M   'P 1'
#
loop_
_entity.id
_entity.type
_entity.pdbx_description
1 polymer ?
#
loop_
_entity_poly.entity_id
_entity_poly.type
_entity_poly.pdbx_seq_one_letter_code
_entity_poly.pdbx_strand_id
1 'polypeptide(L)'
;MVESWSFLDTAESNFRPLVVIELAKGTKEETIEWFTKRIVDKKANGGAQLLIKPLVMENGVENIYLVGASHLRLLLGAETVGLVKECSDNSMRAFTYSSRKTFKHFADDNHDFLTMAECQYIIKHELENLRAKDEKMIPGYPQAKLYPGKSIVRRLLTSGILVQIFPLHDREELKKLCHSWYGRVKIGYQPLDDIRCYFGETIALYFGFLEYFTFALIPMAVIGIPYYMFAWEDYDKYVMFATFNLLWSTVILEVWKRICAILTYRWGTLLMKRQFEEPRPGFHGVLGINPVTGREEPVYSSIKRQLRIYLVSLPFVCLCLYFSLYVMMIYFDLEQWALDYHKENESNFSSLMLYVPSIIYAVVIEIMNRIYRYAAEFLTSWENHRLESSYQNHLILKVLVFNFLNCFASLFYIAFVLFDMKLLRQ
;
A
#
# COMPACT_ATOMS: atom_id res chain seq x y z
N MET A 1 28.44 -4.23 -28.97
CA MET A 1 27.62 -3.87 -30.15
C MET A 1 26.17 -4.13 -29.78
N VAL A 2 25.46 -3.07 -29.41
CA VAL A 2 24.05 -3.11 -29.01
C VAL A 2 23.27 -2.61 -30.21
N GLU A 3 22.85 -3.53 -31.09
CA GLU A 3 21.93 -3.17 -32.16
C GLU A 3 20.59 -2.78 -31.51
N SER A 4 20.15 -1.54 -31.77
CA SER A 4 18.93 -0.98 -31.23
C SER A 4 17.74 -1.57 -31.99
N TRP A 5 16.99 -2.48 -31.35
CA TRP A 5 15.76 -3.10 -31.86
C TRP A 5 14.56 -2.14 -31.91
N SER A 6 14.81 -0.81 -31.99
CA SER A 6 13.81 0.25 -31.93
C SER A 6 13.10 0.55 -33.26
N PHE A 7 13.28 -0.32 -34.26
CA PHE A 7 12.78 -0.14 -35.63
C PHE A 7 11.47 -0.88 -35.93
N LEU A 8 11.02 -1.80 -35.07
CA LEU A 8 9.91 -2.73 -35.39
C LEU A 8 8.50 -2.32 -34.90
N ASP A 9 8.32 -1.24 -34.15
CA ASP A 9 6.98 -0.82 -33.67
C ASP A 9 6.35 0.23 -34.60
N THR A 10 5.58 -0.23 -35.59
CA THR A 10 4.62 0.60 -36.33
C THR A 10 3.34 0.77 -35.51
N ALA A 11 2.86 2.02 -35.42
CA ALA A 11 1.73 2.46 -34.61
C ALA A 11 0.43 1.68 -34.88
N GLU A 12 0.01 0.85 -33.91
CA GLU A 12 -1.36 0.33 -33.84
C GLU A 12 -2.31 1.44 -33.37
N SER A 13 -3.28 1.80 -34.22
CA SER A 13 -4.28 2.85 -33.94
C SER A 13 -5.36 2.44 -32.93
N ASN A 14 -5.48 1.14 -32.62
CA ASN A 14 -6.36 0.59 -31.60
C ASN A 14 -5.54 -0.22 -30.60
N PHE A 15 -5.21 0.37 -29.45
CA PHE A 15 -4.58 -0.33 -28.33
C PHE A 15 -5.57 -0.52 -27.18
N ARG A 16 -5.38 -1.56 -26.36
CA ARG A 16 -6.18 -1.79 -25.15
C ARG A 16 -5.84 -0.73 -24.10
N PRO A 17 -6.79 0.11 -23.66
CA PRO A 17 -6.53 1.09 -22.62
C PRO A 17 -6.35 0.37 -21.27
N LEU A 18 -5.31 0.73 -20.53
CA LEU A 18 -4.97 0.08 -19.26
C LEU A 18 -4.95 1.05 -18.08
N VAL A 19 -4.52 2.29 -18.31
CA VAL A 19 -4.39 3.33 -17.28
C VAL A 19 -5.07 4.61 -17.77
N VAL A 20 -5.72 5.32 -16.86
CA VAL A 20 -6.32 6.63 -17.11
C VAL A 20 -5.49 7.70 -16.42
N ILE A 21 -5.29 8.82 -17.13
CA ILE A 21 -4.68 10.04 -16.63
C ILE A 21 -5.73 11.15 -16.68
N GLU A 22 -6.00 11.78 -15.54
CA GLU A 22 -6.93 12.90 -15.44
C GLU A 22 -6.17 14.20 -15.14
N LEU A 23 -6.24 15.17 -16.05
CA LEU A 23 -5.65 16.50 -15.88
C LEU A 23 -6.70 17.50 -15.40
N ALA A 24 -6.26 18.53 -14.67
CA ALA A 24 -7.15 19.55 -14.11
C ALA A 24 -7.88 20.34 -15.20
N LYS A 25 -9.13 20.76 -14.91
CA LYS A 25 -9.92 21.63 -15.79
C LYS A 25 -9.20 22.97 -15.94
N GLY A 26 -8.84 23.35 -17.17
CA GLY A 26 -8.04 24.57 -17.45
C GLY A 26 -6.52 24.35 -17.55
N THR A 27 -6.06 23.10 -17.71
CA THR A 27 -4.67 22.83 -18.05
C THR A 27 -4.32 23.41 -19.43
N LYS A 28 -3.20 24.15 -19.52
CA LYS A 28 -2.76 24.77 -20.78
C LYS A 28 -2.40 23.71 -21.83
N GLU A 29 -2.76 23.97 -23.09
CA GLU A 29 -2.49 23.06 -24.22
C GLU A 29 -1.00 22.76 -24.37
N GLU A 30 -0.11 23.76 -24.23
CA GLU A 30 1.34 23.57 -24.26
C GLU A 30 1.83 22.50 -23.26
N THR A 31 1.23 22.46 -22.06
CA THR A 31 1.57 21.49 -21.01
C THR A 31 1.09 20.09 -21.39
N ILE A 32 -0.11 20.00 -21.97
CA ILE A 32 -0.71 18.75 -22.42
C ILE A 32 0.13 18.15 -23.55
N GLU A 33 0.47 18.95 -24.57
CA GLU A 33 1.29 18.52 -25.70
C GLU A 33 2.68 18.08 -25.24
N TRP A 34 3.34 18.86 -24.37
CA TRP A 34 4.63 18.48 -23.81
C TRP A 34 4.57 17.17 -23.03
N PHE A 35 3.58 17.01 -22.15
CA PHE A 35 3.46 15.80 -21.32
C PHE A 35 3.14 14.57 -22.16
N THR A 36 2.20 14.70 -23.10
CA THR A 36 1.83 13.67 -24.08
C THR A 36 3.04 13.25 -24.90
N LYS A 37 3.82 14.22 -25.39
CA LYS A 37 5.06 13.95 -26.13
C LYS A 37 6.07 13.19 -25.28
N ARG A 38 6.28 13.56 -24.01
CA ARG A 38 7.19 12.83 -23.11
C ARG A 38 6.74 11.39 -22.83
N ILE A 39 5.43 11.12 -22.82
CA ILE A 39 4.89 9.76 -22.67
C ILE A 39 5.16 8.92 -23.93
N VAL A 40 4.96 9.49 -25.12
CA VAL A 40 5.11 8.80 -26.41
C VAL A 40 6.56 8.66 -26.85
N ASP A 41 7.42 9.62 -26.51
CA ASP A 41 8.82 9.65 -26.92
C ASP A 41 9.56 8.36 -26.56
N LYS A 42 10.49 7.97 -27.45
CA LYS A 42 11.32 6.78 -27.26
C LYS A 42 12.16 6.87 -25.98
N LYS A 43 12.47 5.72 -25.39
CA LYS A 43 13.34 5.61 -24.20
C LYS A 43 14.72 6.24 -24.38
N ALA A 44 15.31 6.14 -25.57
CA ALA A 44 16.59 6.78 -25.90
C ALA A 44 16.55 8.31 -25.72
N ASN A 45 15.41 8.93 -26.05
CA ASN A 45 15.20 10.38 -25.88
C ASN A 45 14.82 10.74 -24.43
N GLY A 46 14.56 9.75 -23.57
CA GLY A 46 14.11 9.95 -22.18
C GLY A 46 12.60 9.97 -22.01
N GLY A 47 11.84 9.50 -22.99
CA GLY A 47 10.40 9.27 -22.87
C GLY A 47 10.06 7.88 -22.32
N ALA A 48 8.76 7.57 -22.22
CA ALA A 48 8.28 6.28 -21.71
C ALA A 48 8.01 5.25 -22.83
N GLN A 49 7.90 5.69 -24.09
CA GLN A 49 7.49 4.89 -25.25
C GLN A 49 6.14 4.18 -25.01
N LEU A 50 5.15 4.93 -24.55
CA LEU A 50 3.79 4.46 -24.30
C LEU A 50 2.81 5.04 -25.32
N LEU A 51 1.66 4.41 -25.48
CA LEU A 51 0.58 4.87 -26.34
C LEU A 51 -0.41 5.70 -25.51
N ILE A 52 -0.87 6.82 -26.05
CA ILE A 52 -1.80 7.73 -25.37
C ILE A 52 -2.89 8.17 -26.33
N LYS A 53 -4.14 8.24 -25.85
CA LYS A 53 -5.30 8.67 -26.63
C LYS A 53 -6.21 9.55 -25.76
N PRO A 54 -6.67 10.71 -26.24
CA PRO A 54 -7.68 11.50 -25.53
C PRO A 54 -9.02 10.76 -25.52
N LEU A 55 -9.74 10.83 -24.41
CA LEU A 55 -11.10 10.33 -24.31
C LEU A 55 -12.06 11.42 -24.82
N VAL A 56 -12.71 11.15 -25.95
CA VAL A 56 -13.75 12.04 -26.51
C VAL A 56 -15.10 11.59 -25.97
N MET A 57 -15.72 12.39 -25.10
CA MET A 57 -17.09 12.20 -24.63
C MET A 57 -18.06 13.04 -25.49
N GLU A 58 -19.33 12.65 -25.54
CA GLU A 58 -20.38 13.36 -26.30
C GLU A 58 -20.59 14.82 -25.86
N ASN A 59 -20.20 15.16 -24.63
CA ASN A 59 -20.33 16.51 -24.04
C ASN A 59 -19.09 17.41 -24.21
N GLY A 60 -18.10 16.99 -25.01
CA GLY A 60 -16.83 17.69 -25.24
C GLY A 60 -15.60 16.92 -24.78
N VAL A 61 -14.41 17.46 -25.07
CA VAL A 61 -13.13 16.89 -24.64
C VAL A 61 -12.94 17.18 -23.15
N GLU A 62 -13.22 16.19 -22.30
CA GLU A 62 -12.70 16.22 -20.94
C GLU A 62 -11.20 15.96 -20.96
N ASN A 63 -10.49 16.49 -19.97
CA ASN A 63 -9.03 16.39 -19.82
C ASN A 63 -8.59 14.98 -19.35
N ILE A 64 -9.16 13.93 -19.96
CA ILE A 64 -8.96 12.54 -19.62
C ILE A 64 -8.23 11.85 -20.78
N TYR A 65 -7.13 11.19 -20.45
CA TYR A 65 -6.28 10.50 -21.40
C TYR A 65 -6.15 9.02 -21.03
N LEU A 66 -6.32 8.16 -22.03
CA LEU A 66 -6.12 6.73 -21.92
C LEU A 66 -4.69 6.38 -22.31
N VAL A 67 -4.01 5.59 -21.49
CA VAL A 67 -2.64 5.12 -21.70
C VAL A 67 -2.62 3.61 -21.82
N GLY A 68 -1.82 3.14 -22.77
CA GLY A 68 -1.52 1.74 -23.02
C GLY A 68 -0.12 1.57 -23.61
N ALA A 69 0.18 0.39 -24.11
CA ALA A 69 1.48 0.07 -24.69
C ALA A 69 1.34 -1.07 -25.71
N SER A 70 2.29 -1.17 -26.64
CA SER A 70 2.42 -2.35 -27.50
C SER A 70 2.80 -3.57 -26.67
N HIS A 71 2.47 -4.77 -27.17
CA HIS A 71 2.84 -6.02 -26.50
C HIS A 71 4.36 -6.13 -26.30
N LEU A 72 5.15 -5.78 -27.32
CA LEU A 72 6.61 -5.73 -27.24
C LEU A 72 7.08 -4.80 -26.12
N ARG A 73 6.49 -3.61 -26.02
CA ARG A 73 6.84 -2.63 -24.99
C ARG A 73 6.56 -3.13 -23.57
N LEU A 74 5.45 -3.85 -23.38
CA LEU A 74 5.09 -4.47 -22.11
C LEU A 74 6.09 -5.57 -21.71
N LEU A 75 6.52 -6.41 -22.65
CA LEU A 75 7.55 -7.43 -22.39
C LEU A 75 8.90 -6.78 -22.01
N LEU A 76 9.32 -5.74 -22.71
CA LEU A 76 10.53 -4.98 -22.34
C LEU A 76 10.36 -4.31 -20.96
N GLY A 77 9.15 -3.83 -20.64
CA GLY A 77 8.82 -3.29 -19.32
C GLY A 77 8.84 -4.35 -18.21
N ALA A 78 8.42 -5.58 -18.51
CA ALA A 78 8.51 -6.70 -17.57
C ALA A 78 9.98 -7.02 -17.21
N GLU A 79 10.89 -6.89 -18.18
CA GLU A 79 12.34 -7.02 -17.95
C GLU A 79 12.91 -5.85 -17.14
N THR A 80 12.49 -4.60 -17.41
CA THR A 80 12.97 -3.44 -16.64
C THR A 80 12.53 -3.48 -15.18
N VAL A 81 11.30 -3.93 -14.93
CA VAL A 81 10.75 -4.18 -13.58
C VAL A 81 11.39 -5.41 -12.92
N GLY A 82 11.85 -6.38 -13.73
CA GLY A 82 12.45 -7.62 -13.25
C GLY A 82 11.40 -8.61 -12.71
N LEU A 83 10.27 -8.77 -13.40
CA LEU A 83 9.24 -9.74 -13.05
C LEU A 83 9.83 -11.16 -13.08
N VAL A 84 9.45 -12.00 -12.11
CA VAL A 84 9.89 -13.40 -12.03
C VAL A 84 8.75 -14.31 -12.48
N LYS A 85 9.03 -15.19 -13.43
CA LYS A 85 8.05 -16.12 -14.03
C LYS A 85 8.57 -17.55 -13.99
N GLU A 86 7.65 -18.50 -14.10
CA GLU A 86 7.95 -19.93 -14.14
C GLU A 86 8.52 -20.32 -15.52
N CYS A 87 9.66 -20.98 -15.52
CA CYS A 87 10.28 -21.57 -16.71
C CYS A 87 9.73 -22.97 -17.00
N SER A 88 9.97 -23.47 -18.21
CA SER A 88 9.53 -24.81 -18.63
C SER A 88 10.18 -25.95 -17.82
N ASP A 89 11.29 -25.66 -17.13
CA ASP A 89 11.96 -26.57 -16.19
C ASP A 89 11.40 -26.48 -14.75
N ASN A 90 10.26 -25.79 -14.56
CA ASN A 90 9.63 -25.47 -13.26
C ASN A 90 10.49 -24.58 -12.34
N SER A 91 11.57 -23.97 -12.84
CA SER A 91 12.37 -23.01 -12.08
C SER A 91 11.76 -21.61 -12.18
N MET A 92 11.88 -20.81 -11.12
CA MET A 92 11.43 -19.42 -11.12
C MET A 92 12.61 -18.51 -11.47
N ARG A 93 12.51 -17.76 -12.59
CA ARG A 93 13.59 -16.89 -13.07
C ARG A 93 13.08 -15.51 -13.46
N ALA A 94 13.95 -14.51 -13.39
CA ALA A 94 13.64 -13.15 -13.86
C ALA A 94 13.42 -13.17 -15.38
N PHE A 95 12.35 -12.52 -15.81
CA PHE A 95 11.96 -12.41 -17.21
C PHE A 95 12.96 -11.55 -17.97
N THR A 96 13.42 -12.06 -19.11
CA THR A 96 14.17 -11.28 -20.10
C THR A 96 13.59 -11.54 -21.48
N TYR A 97 13.53 -10.51 -22.31
CA TYR A 97 12.98 -10.61 -23.65
C TYR A 97 13.80 -11.58 -24.53
N SER A 98 15.10 -11.63 -24.32
CA SER A 98 16.03 -12.52 -25.02
C SER A 98 15.75 -14.00 -24.72
N SER A 99 15.39 -14.34 -23.48
CA SER A 99 15.11 -15.72 -23.05
C SER A 99 13.62 -16.06 -23.01
N ARG A 100 12.74 -15.25 -23.62
CA ARG A 100 11.28 -15.35 -23.47
C ARG A 100 10.68 -16.73 -23.79
N LYS A 101 11.26 -17.45 -24.75
CA LYS A 101 10.80 -18.80 -25.17
C LYS A 101 11.02 -19.89 -24.11
N THR A 102 11.81 -19.62 -23.07
CA THR A 102 12.06 -20.57 -21.98
C THR A 102 10.95 -20.56 -20.92
N PHE A 103 10.12 -19.51 -20.89
CA PHE A 103 9.04 -19.36 -19.92
C PHE A 103 7.81 -20.17 -20.30
N LYS A 104 7.19 -20.76 -19.29
CA LYS A 104 5.98 -21.55 -19.44
C LYS A 104 4.83 -20.66 -19.91
N HIS A 105 3.96 -21.21 -20.76
CA HIS A 105 2.79 -20.51 -21.34
C HIS A 105 3.13 -19.27 -22.20
N PHE A 106 4.41 -19.03 -22.52
CA PHE A 106 4.79 -18.01 -23.48
C PHE A 106 4.59 -18.52 -24.92
N ALA A 107 3.83 -17.77 -25.71
CA ALA A 107 3.79 -17.90 -27.16
C ALA A 107 3.83 -16.50 -27.76
N ASP A 108 4.46 -16.33 -28.93
CA ASP A 108 4.62 -15.01 -29.54
C ASP A 108 3.25 -14.36 -29.87
N ASP A 109 2.21 -15.18 -30.11
CA ASP A 109 0.82 -14.74 -30.36
C ASP A 109 -0.05 -14.69 -29.09
N ASN A 110 0.47 -15.12 -27.93
CA ASN A 110 -0.30 -15.16 -26.69
C ASN A 110 -0.15 -13.84 -25.90
N HIS A 111 -1.19 -13.00 -25.97
CA HIS A 111 -1.26 -11.75 -25.21
C HIS A 111 -1.58 -11.92 -23.71
N ASP A 112 -1.94 -13.13 -23.26
CA ASP A 112 -2.33 -13.41 -21.87
C ASP A 112 -1.14 -13.79 -20.98
N PHE A 113 0.10 -13.77 -21.50
CA PHE A 113 1.29 -14.08 -20.71
C PHE A 113 1.50 -13.12 -19.53
N LEU A 114 1.21 -11.84 -19.74
CA LEU A 114 1.21 -10.81 -18.69
C LEU A 114 -0.23 -10.57 -18.26
N THR A 115 -0.49 -10.61 -16.95
CA THR A 115 -1.82 -10.28 -16.43
C THR A 115 -2.12 -8.80 -16.60
N MET A 116 -3.40 -8.42 -16.54
CA MET A 116 -3.79 -7.01 -16.61
C MET A 116 -3.14 -6.19 -15.48
N ALA A 117 -3.08 -6.74 -14.26
CA ALA A 117 -2.45 -6.11 -13.12
C ALA A 117 -0.94 -5.87 -13.36
N GLU A 118 -0.23 -6.84 -13.94
CA GLU A 118 1.19 -6.71 -14.30
C GLU A 118 1.38 -5.64 -15.38
N CYS A 119 0.54 -5.63 -16.42
CA CYS A 119 0.60 -4.62 -17.48
C CYS A 119 0.37 -3.21 -16.93
N GLN A 120 -0.61 -3.03 -16.06
CA GLN A 120 -0.90 -1.76 -15.38
C GLN A 120 0.25 -1.34 -14.45
N TYR A 121 0.85 -2.29 -13.74
CA TYR A 121 2.00 -2.03 -12.88
C TYR A 121 3.23 -1.59 -13.69
N ILE A 122 3.50 -2.22 -14.83
CA ILE A 122 4.56 -1.82 -15.77
C ILE A 122 4.32 -0.39 -16.25
N ILE A 123 3.11 -0.06 -16.73
CA ILE A 123 2.79 1.30 -17.20
C ILE A 123 2.96 2.33 -16.07
N LYS A 124 2.47 2.02 -14.87
CA LYS A 124 2.65 2.86 -13.68
C LYS A 124 4.14 3.08 -13.41
N HIS A 125 4.93 2.02 -13.39
CA HIS A 125 6.38 2.09 -13.17
C HIS A 125 7.06 2.99 -14.21
N GLU A 126 6.69 2.87 -15.47
CA GLU A 126 7.27 3.67 -16.55
C GLU A 126 6.90 5.16 -16.48
N LEU A 127 5.66 5.47 -16.11
CA LEU A 127 5.19 6.83 -15.88
C LEU A 127 5.87 7.44 -14.63
N GLU A 128 5.94 6.68 -13.54
CA GLU A 128 6.55 7.12 -12.31
C GLU A 128 8.03 7.45 -12.50
N ASN A 129 8.73 6.72 -13.39
CA ASN A 129 10.14 6.90 -13.73
C ASN A 129 10.43 7.92 -14.83
N LEU A 130 9.40 8.62 -15.32
CA LEU A 130 9.60 9.74 -16.23
C LEU A 130 10.31 10.89 -15.50
N ARG A 131 11.56 11.19 -15.88
CA ARG A 131 12.40 12.22 -15.25
C ARG A 131 12.62 13.42 -16.18
N ALA A 132 12.65 14.62 -15.59
CA ALA A 132 13.07 15.84 -16.26
C ALA A 132 14.57 15.77 -16.59
N LYS A 133 14.95 16.25 -17.78
CA LYS A 133 16.35 16.31 -18.23
C LYS A 133 16.80 17.77 -18.28
N ASP A 134 16.41 18.46 -19.35
CA ASP A 134 16.83 19.83 -19.63
C ASP A 134 15.80 20.87 -19.15
N GLU A 135 14.58 20.42 -18.83
CA GLU A 135 13.49 21.29 -18.45
C GLU A 135 13.69 21.89 -17.06
N LYS A 136 13.73 23.23 -16.99
CA LYS A 136 13.80 24.00 -15.73
C LYS A 136 12.44 24.22 -15.07
N MET A 137 11.37 24.10 -15.84
CA MET A 137 9.99 24.27 -15.38
C MET A 137 9.03 23.51 -16.29
N ILE A 138 7.83 23.25 -15.80
CA ILE A 138 6.75 22.71 -16.63
C ILE A 138 6.30 23.80 -17.62
N PRO A 139 6.24 23.52 -18.94
CA PRO A 139 5.74 24.48 -19.92
C PRO A 139 4.36 25.01 -19.52
N GLY A 140 4.15 26.32 -19.64
CA GLY A 140 2.92 26.96 -19.21
C GLY A 140 2.79 27.26 -17.69
N TYR A 141 3.62 26.66 -16.82
CA TYR A 141 3.53 26.84 -15.35
C TYR A 141 4.89 27.23 -14.73
N PRO A 142 5.23 28.53 -14.68
CA PRO A 142 6.50 29.01 -14.10
C PRO A 142 6.69 28.66 -12.62
N GLN A 143 5.60 28.51 -11.88
CA GLN A 143 5.58 28.11 -10.46
C GLN A 143 6.05 26.66 -10.27
N ALA A 144 5.92 25.82 -11.29
CA ALA A 144 6.25 24.40 -11.26
C ALA A 144 7.68 24.16 -11.77
N LYS A 145 8.67 24.49 -10.93
CA LYS A 145 10.09 24.26 -11.23
C LYS A 145 10.42 22.77 -11.31
N LEU A 146 11.25 22.43 -12.30
CA LEU A 146 11.84 21.12 -12.52
C LEU A 146 13.36 21.24 -12.41
N TYR A 147 14.00 20.16 -11.99
CA TYR A 147 15.45 20.03 -12.01
C TYR A 147 15.81 18.65 -12.58
N PRO A 148 17.02 18.50 -13.14
CA PRO A 148 17.46 17.24 -13.73
C PRO A 148 17.28 16.07 -12.75
N GLY A 149 16.60 15.01 -13.19
CA GLY A 149 16.31 13.84 -12.37
C GLY A 149 15.06 13.93 -11.50
N LYS A 150 14.28 15.02 -11.55
CA LYS A 150 12.99 15.08 -10.84
C LYS A 150 11.92 14.28 -11.59
N SER A 151 11.13 13.49 -10.86
CA SER A 151 9.92 12.83 -11.41
C SER A 151 8.91 13.86 -11.92
N ILE A 152 8.59 13.78 -13.22
CA ILE A 152 7.62 14.67 -13.88
C ILE A 152 6.22 14.42 -13.32
N VAL A 153 5.80 13.16 -13.25
CA VAL A 153 4.49 12.76 -12.72
C VAL A 153 4.29 13.24 -11.28
N ARG A 154 5.30 13.09 -10.41
CA ARG A 154 5.19 13.61 -9.04
C ARG A 154 5.01 15.12 -9.01
N ARG A 155 5.76 15.85 -9.84
CA ARG A 155 5.66 17.31 -9.84
C ARG A 155 4.29 17.75 -10.33
N LEU A 156 3.75 17.12 -11.38
CA LEU A 156 2.40 17.38 -11.90
C LEU A 156 1.31 17.13 -10.85
N LEU A 157 1.41 16.03 -10.09
CA LEU A 157 0.50 15.74 -8.98
C LEU A 157 0.58 16.80 -7.87
N THR A 158 1.80 17.18 -7.49
CA THR A 158 2.02 18.15 -6.40
C THR A 158 1.58 19.56 -6.79
N SER A 159 1.67 19.93 -8.07
CA SER A 159 1.19 21.22 -8.57
C SER A 159 -0.30 21.25 -8.89
N GLY A 160 -1.01 20.13 -8.73
CA GLY A 160 -2.43 20.02 -9.06
C GLY A 160 -2.76 20.11 -10.54
N ILE A 161 -1.77 19.89 -11.43
CA ILE A 161 -1.98 19.85 -12.88
C ILE A 161 -2.52 18.48 -13.28
N LEU A 162 -1.92 17.44 -12.70
CA LEU A 162 -2.40 16.07 -12.77
C LEU A 162 -3.22 15.80 -11.51
N VAL A 163 -4.49 15.45 -11.68
CA VAL A 163 -5.40 15.16 -10.57
C VAL A 163 -5.13 13.76 -10.04
N GLN A 164 -5.19 12.77 -10.93
CA GLN A 164 -5.00 11.37 -10.58
C GLN A 164 -4.57 10.52 -11.78
N ILE A 165 -3.94 9.39 -11.45
CA ILE A 165 -3.62 8.30 -12.38
C ILE A 165 -4.17 7.03 -11.75
N PHE A 166 -5.03 6.31 -12.45
CA PHE A 166 -5.64 5.07 -11.94
C PHE A 166 -5.77 4.00 -13.03
N PRO A 167 -5.63 2.71 -12.67
CA PRO A 167 -5.84 1.61 -13.60
C PRO A 167 -7.33 1.44 -13.96
N LEU A 168 -7.61 0.93 -15.16
CA LEU A 168 -8.96 0.55 -15.57
C LEU A 168 -9.35 -0.84 -15.06
N HIS A 169 -10.59 -0.98 -14.59
CA HIS A 169 -11.16 -2.27 -14.27
C HIS A 169 -11.65 -2.99 -15.53
N ASP A 170 -11.27 -4.26 -15.68
CA ASP A 170 -11.97 -5.18 -16.57
C ASP A 170 -13.25 -5.69 -15.88
N ARG A 171 -14.41 -5.32 -16.44
CA ARG A 171 -15.72 -5.65 -15.87
C ARG A 171 -16.04 -7.14 -15.99
N GLU A 172 -15.57 -7.81 -17.04
CA GLU A 172 -15.90 -9.21 -17.29
C GLU A 172 -15.11 -10.12 -16.35
N GLU A 173 -13.80 -9.88 -16.22
CA GLU A 173 -12.95 -10.62 -15.28
C GLU A 173 -13.35 -10.37 -13.83
N LEU A 174 -13.67 -9.12 -13.48
CA LEU A 174 -14.14 -8.81 -12.14
C LEU A 174 -15.43 -9.56 -11.80
N LYS A 175 -16.38 -9.64 -12.74
CA LYS A 175 -17.63 -10.39 -12.52
C LYS A 175 -17.37 -11.89 -12.32
N LYS A 176 -16.43 -12.47 -13.06
CA LYS A 176 -15.99 -13.87 -12.87
C LYS A 176 -15.36 -14.06 -11.49
N LEU A 177 -14.45 -13.17 -11.09
CA LEU A 177 -13.79 -13.20 -9.79
C LEU A 177 -14.81 -13.08 -8.65
N CYS A 178 -15.71 -12.10 -8.70
CA CYS A 178 -16.78 -11.90 -7.73
C CYS A 178 -17.66 -13.15 -7.56
N HIS A 179 -18.03 -13.81 -8.66
CA HIS A 179 -18.80 -15.04 -8.59
C HIS A 179 -18.02 -16.16 -7.89
N SER A 180 -16.72 -16.33 -8.21
CA SER A 180 -15.89 -17.36 -7.59
C SER A 180 -15.67 -17.11 -6.08
N TRP A 181 -15.54 -15.84 -5.70
CA TRP A 181 -15.08 -15.42 -4.37
C TRP A 181 -16.22 -15.39 -3.35
N TYR A 182 -17.33 -14.72 -3.64
CA TYR A 182 -18.46 -14.58 -2.70
C TYR A 182 -19.82 -14.88 -3.31
N GLY A 183 -19.88 -15.29 -4.59
CA GLY A 183 -21.13 -15.65 -5.25
C GLY A 183 -21.81 -16.93 -4.73
N ARG A 184 -21.11 -17.73 -3.91
CA ARG A 184 -21.68 -18.88 -3.19
C ARG A 184 -21.10 -18.91 -1.77
N VAL A 185 -21.94 -19.16 -0.76
CA VAL A 185 -21.48 -19.42 0.61
C VAL A 185 -20.74 -20.76 0.59
N LYS A 186 -19.41 -20.71 0.46
CA LYS A 186 -18.54 -21.87 0.54
C LYS A 186 -17.73 -21.76 1.82
N ILE A 187 -17.79 -22.79 2.65
CA ILE A 187 -16.83 -23.01 3.74
C ILE A 187 -15.57 -23.61 3.09
N GLY A 188 -14.94 -22.83 2.21
CA GLY A 188 -13.81 -23.26 1.39
C GLY A 188 -12.74 -22.18 1.30
N TYR A 189 -11.60 -22.57 0.73
CA TYR A 189 -10.45 -21.67 0.59
C TYR A 189 -10.74 -20.52 -0.38
N GLN A 190 -10.16 -19.34 -0.12
CA GLN A 190 -10.31 -18.19 -1.02
C GLN A 190 -9.49 -18.38 -2.30
N PRO A 191 -9.95 -17.88 -3.46
CA PRO A 191 -9.23 -17.98 -4.73
C PRO A 191 -8.05 -16.98 -4.79
N LEU A 192 -7.00 -17.22 -4.00
CA LEU A 192 -5.88 -16.30 -3.82
C LEU A 192 -5.13 -15.99 -5.12
N ASP A 193 -4.99 -16.98 -6.01
CA ASP A 193 -4.28 -16.79 -7.28
C ASP A 193 -5.09 -15.89 -8.25
N ASP A 194 -6.42 -15.99 -8.26
CA ASP A 194 -7.27 -15.12 -9.09
C ASP A 194 -7.29 -13.68 -8.54
N ILE A 195 -7.35 -13.52 -7.21
CA ILE A 195 -7.22 -12.22 -6.54
C ILE A 195 -5.87 -11.59 -6.89
N ARG A 196 -4.80 -12.39 -6.91
CA ARG A 196 -3.45 -11.95 -7.27
C ARG A 196 -3.37 -11.50 -8.73
N CYS A 197 -3.91 -12.28 -9.67
CA CYS A 197 -3.90 -11.92 -11.09
C CYS A 197 -4.64 -10.61 -11.38
N TYR A 198 -5.70 -10.30 -10.61
CA TYR A 198 -6.51 -9.09 -10.81
C TYR A 198 -6.05 -7.87 -10.00
N PHE A 199 -5.73 -8.04 -8.71
CA PHE A 199 -5.38 -6.94 -7.79
C PHE A 199 -3.88 -6.83 -7.46
N GLY A 200 -3.08 -7.81 -7.87
CA GLY A 200 -1.66 -7.89 -7.55
C GLY A 200 -1.36 -8.59 -6.22
N GLU A 201 -0.08 -8.80 -5.94
CA GLU A 201 0.39 -9.65 -4.84
C GLU A 201 0.12 -9.07 -3.45
N THR A 202 0.15 -7.75 -3.28
CA THR A 202 -0.04 -7.13 -1.96
C THR A 202 -1.46 -7.36 -1.43
N ILE A 203 -2.47 -7.18 -2.29
CA ILE A 203 -3.87 -7.39 -1.92
C ILE A 203 -4.14 -8.89 -1.73
N ALA A 204 -3.58 -9.75 -2.59
CA ALA A 204 -3.70 -11.19 -2.42
C ALA A 204 -3.03 -11.70 -1.13
N LEU A 205 -1.87 -11.17 -0.73
CA LEU A 205 -1.23 -11.49 0.55
C LEU A 205 -2.10 -11.07 1.74
N TYR A 206 -2.76 -9.91 1.66
CA TYR A 206 -3.69 -9.47 2.71
C TYR A 206 -4.86 -10.44 2.88
N PHE A 207 -5.52 -10.82 1.79
CA PHE A 207 -6.62 -11.78 1.85
C PHE A 207 -6.17 -13.18 2.26
N GLY A 208 -4.99 -13.62 1.82
CA GLY A 208 -4.37 -14.86 2.28
C GLY A 208 -4.05 -14.85 3.77
N PHE A 209 -3.58 -13.72 4.30
CA PHE A 209 -3.37 -13.56 5.75
C PHE A 209 -4.69 -13.55 6.51
N LEU A 210 -5.69 -12.84 6.01
CA LEU A 210 -7.02 -12.78 6.64
C LEU A 210 -7.66 -14.17 6.71
N GLU A 211 -7.61 -14.92 5.62
CA GLU A 211 -8.09 -16.31 5.56
C GLU A 211 -7.36 -17.18 6.59
N TYR A 212 -6.03 -17.17 6.56
CA TYR A 212 -5.21 -17.92 7.49
C TYR A 212 -5.50 -17.55 8.95
N PHE A 213 -5.54 -16.26 9.26
CA PHE A 213 -5.77 -15.75 10.60
C PHE A 213 -7.17 -16.12 11.11
N THR A 214 -8.18 -16.08 10.24
CA THR A 214 -9.54 -16.52 10.60
C THR A 214 -9.56 -17.99 11.01
N PHE A 215 -8.91 -18.87 10.25
CA PHE A 215 -8.79 -20.29 10.63
C PHE A 215 -7.94 -20.49 11.89
N ALA A 216 -6.87 -19.70 12.06
CA ALA A 216 -6.00 -19.76 13.22
C ALA A 216 -6.67 -19.31 14.52
N LEU A 217 -7.71 -18.46 14.46
CA LEU A 217 -8.49 -18.07 15.63
C LEU A 217 -9.51 -19.13 16.07
N ILE A 218 -9.88 -20.10 15.21
CA ILE A 218 -10.89 -21.12 15.54
C ILE A 218 -10.51 -21.93 16.78
N PRO A 219 -9.28 -22.48 16.93
CA PRO A 219 -8.91 -23.20 18.14
C PRO A 219 -8.99 -22.35 19.42
N MET A 220 -8.60 -21.08 19.36
CA MET A 220 -8.73 -20.16 20.50
C MET A 220 -10.20 -19.91 20.86
N ALA A 221 -11.08 -19.74 19.87
CA ALA A 221 -12.52 -19.58 20.12
C ALA A 221 -13.15 -20.85 20.68
N VAL A 222 -12.85 -22.02 20.11
CA VAL A 222 -13.38 -23.32 20.55
C VAL A 222 -12.97 -23.64 21.98
N ILE A 223 -11.74 -23.30 22.39
CA ILE A 223 -11.28 -23.47 23.77
C ILE A 223 -11.84 -22.37 24.66
N GLY A 224 -11.90 -21.12 24.21
CA GLY A 224 -12.36 -19.97 25.00
C GLY A 224 -13.86 -20.00 25.37
N ILE A 225 -14.72 -20.54 24.51
CA ILE A 225 -16.18 -20.58 24.74
C ILE A 225 -16.53 -21.40 26.00
N PRO A 226 -16.06 -22.65 26.19
CA PRO A 226 -16.27 -23.40 27.43
C PRO A 226 -15.72 -22.68 28.65
N TYR A 227 -14.56 -22.03 28.53
CA TYR A 227 -13.96 -21.27 29.65
C TYR A 227 -14.88 -20.16 30.14
N TYR A 228 -15.50 -19.43 29.22
CA TYR A 228 -16.48 -18.39 29.54
C TYR A 228 -17.81 -18.96 30.05
N MET A 229 -18.39 -19.93 29.35
CA MET A 229 -19.72 -20.47 29.64
C MET A 229 -19.80 -21.23 30.97
N PHE A 230 -18.77 -21.99 31.31
CA PHE A 230 -18.72 -22.78 32.55
C PHE A 230 -17.97 -22.07 33.69
N ALA A 231 -17.58 -20.81 33.49
CA ALA A 231 -16.80 -20.02 34.45
C ALA A 231 -15.62 -20.81 35.03
N TRP A 232 -14.77 -21.33 34.13
CA TRP A 232 -13.58 -22.12 34.49
C TRP A 232 -12.46 -21.21 35.03
N GLU A 233 -12.69 -20.63 36.21
CA GLU A 233 -11.85 -19.61 36.82
C GLU A 233 -10.84 -20.17 37.85
N ASP A 234 -10.62 -21.48 37.87
CA ASP A 234 -9.59 -22.09 38.73
C ASP A 234 -8.18 -21.76 38.25
N TYR A 235 -7.23 -21.63 39.19
CA TYR A 235 -5.84 -21.29 38.91
C TYR A 235 -5.21 -22.22 37.85
N ASP A 236 -5.39 -23.53 38.00
CA ASP A 236 -4.86 -24.52 37.06
C ASP A 236 -5.43 -24.31 35.65
N LYS A 237 -6.72 -23.95 35.54
CA LYS A 237 -7.37 -23.71 34.25
C LYS A 237 -6.84 -22.42 33.59
N TYR A 238 -6.62 -21.35 34.36
CA TYR A 238 -5.97 -20.14 33.84
C TYR A 238 -4.55 -20.40 33.33
N VAL A 239 -3.74 -21.16 34.08
CA VAL A 239 -2.37 -21.52 33.67
C VAL A 239 -2.39 -22.33 32.37
N MET A 240 -3.30 -23.31 32.25
CA MET A 240 -3.45 -24.12 31.05
C MET A 240 -3.86 -23.28 29.84
N PHE A 241 -4.85 -22.38 30.00
CA PHE A 241 -5.31 -21.51 28.91
C PHE A 241 -4.25 -20.50 28.48
N ALA A 242 -3.55 -19.85 29.43
CA ALA A 242 -2.48 -18.91 29.12
C ALA A 242 -1.31 -19.59 28.40
N THR A 243 -0.90 -20.78 28.87
CA THR A 243 0.17 -21.57 28.23
C THR A 243 -0.22 -21.95 26.81
N PHE A 244 -1.45 -22.40 26.61
CA PHE A 244 -1.98 -22.69 25.28
C PHE A 244 -1.96 -21.45 24.38
N ASN A 245 -2.48 -20.30 24.85
CA ASN A 245 -2.52 -19.07 24.05
C ASN A 245 -1.13 -18.59 23.66
N LEU A 246 -0.14 -18.64 24.56
CA LEU A 246 1.23 -18.25 24.25
C LEU A 246 1.86 -19.18 23.20
N LEU A 247 1.76 -20.49 23.39
CA LEU A 247 2.27 -21.48 22.43
C LEU A 247 1.56 -21.32 21.08
N TRP A 248 0.24 -21.27 21.07
CA TRP A 248 -0.54 -21.10 19.86
C TRP A 248 -0.19 -19.81 19.12
N SER A 249 -0.07 -18.67 19.83
CA SER A 249 0.34 -17.38 19.24
C SER A 249 1.70 -17.47 18.55
N THR A 250 2.67 -18.20 19.12
CA THR A 250 3.97 -18.41 18.45
C THR A 250 3.86 -19.31 17.22
N VAL A 251 3.10 -20.41 17.32
CA VAL A 251 2.89 -21.35 16.22
C VAL A 251 2.22 -20.67 15.04
N ILE A 252 1.17 -19.87 15.27
CA ILE A 252 0.44 -19.22 14.18
C ILE A 252 1.32 -18.22 13.42
N LEU A 253 2.22 -17.51 14.11
CA LEU A 253 3.12 -16.56 13.46
C LEU A 253 4.21 -17.27 12.64
N GLU A 254 4.77 -18.37 13.14
CA GLU A 254 5.79 -19.15 12.42
C GLU A 254 5.20 -19.91 11.23
N VAL A 255 4.01 -20.50 11.38
CA VAL A 255 3.31 -21.17 10.28
C VAL A 255 2.92 -20.16 9.19
N TRP A 256 2.50 -18.95 9.57
CA TRP A 256 2.24 -17.88 8.58
C TRP A 256 3.50 -17.54 7.78
N LYS A 257 4.67 -17.39 8.41
CA LYS A 257 5.93 -17.14 7.70
C LYS A 257 6.21 -18.23 6.65
N ARG A 258 5.96 -19.49 6.99
CA ARG A 258 6.12 -20.63 6.06
C ARG A 258 5.13 -20.57 4.90
N ILE A 259 3.85 -20.32 5.17
CA ILE A 259 2.80 -20.20 4.14
C ILE A 259 3.10 -19.00 3.22
N CYS A 260 3.45 -17.85 3.79
CA CYS A 260 3.82 -16.65 3.06
C CYS A 260 5.04 -16.90 2.15
N ALA A 261 6.05 -17.64 2.62
CA ALA A 261 7.19 -18.03 1.79
C ALA A 261 6.79 -18.92 0.61
N ILE A 262 5.88 -19.88 0.81
CA ILE A 262 5.35 -20.74 -0.27
C ILE A 262 4.59 -19.91 -1.31
N LEU A 263 3.69 -19.03 -0.86
CA LEU A 263 2.89 -18.17 -1.74
C LEU A 263 3.78 -17.21 -2.54
N THR A 264 4.69 -16.51 -1.87
CA THR A 264 5.59 -15.54 -2.52
C THR A 264 6.62 -16.20 -3.43
N TYR A 265 7.05 -17.44 -3.15
CA TYR A 265 7.86 -18.23 -4.07
C TYR A 265 7.05 -18.64 -5.31
N ARG A 266 5.85 -19.19 -5.12
CA ARG A 266 4.93 -19.57 -6.22
C ARG A 266 4.62 -18.37 -7.12
N TRP A 267 4.52 -17.18 -6.53
CA TRP A 267 4.28 -15.95 -7.26
C TRP A 267 5.54 -15.32 -7.85
N GLY A 268 6.74 -15.77 -7.46
CA GLY A 268 8.03 -15.25 -7.93
C GLY A 268 8.49 -13.96 -7.22
N THR A 269 7.65 -13.33 -6.41
CA THR A 269 7.97 -12.07 -5.72
C THR A 269 9.03 -12.22 -4.62
N LEU A 270 9.22 -13.43 -4.09
CA LEU A 270 10.31 -13.72 -3.14
C LEU A 270 11.70 -13.56 -3.80
N LEU A 271 11.79 -13.87 -5.09
CA LEU A 271 13.04 -13.83 -5.86
C LEU A 271 13.28 -12.46 -6.52
N MET A 272 12.29 -11.57 -6.49
CA MET A 272 12.45 -10.20 -6.98
C MET A 272 13.41 -9.42 -6.09
N LYS A 273 14.43 -8.82 -6.70
CA LYS A 273 15.44 -8.05 -5.99
C LYS A 273 14.96 -6.63 -5.70
N ARG A 274 14.08 -6.48 -4.70
CA ARG A 274 13.48 -5.18 -4.31
C ARG A 274 14.48 -4.08 -3.94
N GLN A 275 15.71 -4.44 -3.56
CA GLN A 275 16.77 -3.47 -3.21
C GLN A 275 17.20 -2.59 -4.41
N PHE A 276 17.05 -3.09 -5.63
CA PHE A 276 17.37 -2.34 -6.86
C PHE A 276 16.14 -1.68 -7.51
N GLU A 277 15.01 -1.64 -6.79
CA GLU A 277 13.86 -0.85 -7.23
C GLU A 277 14.23 0.62 -7.37
N GLU A 278 13.52 1.27 -8.29
CA GLU A 278 13.70 2.67 -8.59
C GLU A 278 13.13 3.55 -7.46
N PRO A 279 13.68 4.76 -7.25
CA PRO A 279 13.23 5.61 -6.18
C PRO A 279 11.75 6.01 -6.35
N ARG A 280 11.03 6.06 -5.23
CA ARG A 280 9.63 6.51 -5.22
C ARG A 280 9.50 7.89 -5.88
N PRO A 281 8.37 8.22 -6.53
CA PRO A 281 8.19 9.51 -7.20
C PRO A 281 8.42 10.73 -6.29
N GLY A 282 8.09 10.59 -4.99
CA GLY A 282 8.26 11.61 -3.97
C GLY A 282 9.71 11.89 -3.56
N PHE A 283 10.64 10.97 -3.85
CA PHE A 283 12.02 11.08 -3.45
C PHE A 283 12.72 12.24 -4.16
N HIS A 284 13.58 12.95 -3.45
CA HIS A 284 14.33 14.07 -3.99
C HIS A 284 15.76 14.12 -3.44
N GLY A 285 16.67 14.60 -4.28
CA GLY A 285 18.10 14.62 -3.99
C GLY A 285 18.88 15.33 -5.09
N VAL A 286 20.20 15.34 -4.95
CA VAL A 286 21.10 15.82 -6.01
C VAL A 286 21.24 14.72 -7.04
N LEU A 287 21.20 15.02 -8.33
CA LEU A 287 21.41 14.02 -9.37
C LEU A 287 22.83 13.46 -9.26
N GLY A 288 22.95 12.14 -9.20
CA GLY A 288 24.24 11.46 -9.13
C GLY A 288 24.13 10.03 -9.67
N ILE A 289 25.28 9.39 -9.83
CA ILE A 289 25.33 8.00 -10.26
C ILE A 289 25.18 7.10 -9.03
N ASN A 290 24.21 6.19 -9.05
CA ASN A 290 24.08 5.20 -8.00
C ASN A 290 25.25 4.19 -8.09
N PRO A 291 26.05 3.99 -7.03
CA PRO A 291 27.22 3.11 -7.07
C PRO A 291 26.88 1.63 -7.25
N VAL A 292 25.63 1.25 -6.99
CA VAL A 292 25.14 -0.13 -7.05
C VAL A 292 24.53 -0.44 -8.42
N THR A 293 23.64 0.43 -8.93
CA THR A 293 22.93 0.18 -10.19
C THR A 293 23.61 0.82 -11.41
N GLY A 294 24.52 1.77 -11.20
CA GLY A 294 25.16 2.54 -12.27
C GLY A 294 24.21 3.52 -12.99
N ARG A 295 22.95 3.65 -12.54
CA ARG A 295 21.96 4.56 -13.14
C ARG A 295 22.09 5.96 -12.56
N GLU A 296 21.79 6.97 -13.37
CA GLU A 296 21.61 8.34 -12.89
C GLU A 296 20.27 8.48 -12.15
N GLU A 297 20.33 8.71 -10.85
CA GLU A 297 19.15 8.92 -10.00
C GLU A 297 19.41 10.00 -8.93
N PRO A 298 18.37 10.59 -8.33
CA PRO A 298 18.56 11.48 -7.20
C PRO A 298 19.25 10.73 -6.05
N VAL A 299 20.27 11.33 -5.44
CA VAL A 299 20.98 10.78 -4.28
C VAL A 299 20.74 11.68 -3.07
N TYR A 300 20.47 11.07 -1.92
CA TYR A 300 20.24 11.76 -0.65
C TYR A 300 21.08 11.14 0.46
N SER A 301 21.76 11.98 1.25
CA SER A 301 22.62 11.53 2.34
C SER A 301 21.82 10.81 3.43
N SER A 302 22.22 9.58 3.75
CA SER A 302 21.58 8.79 4.81
C SER A 302 21.68 9.44 6.19
N ILE A 303 22.77 10.16 6.49
CA ILE A 303 22.95 10.85 7.77
C ILE A 303 21.88 11.92 7.97
N LYS A 304 21.62 12.73 6.93
CA LYS A 304 20.57 13.77 6.98
C LYS A 304 19.20 13.14 7.25
N ARG A 305 18.90 11.99 6.63
CA ARG A 305 17.65 11.26 6.87
C ARG A 305 17.56 10.74 8.29
N GLN A 306 18.62 10.11 8.81
CA GLN A 306 18.62 9.58 10.18
C GLN A 306 18.46 10.70 11.22
N LEU A 307 19.11 11.84 11.01
CA LEU A 307 18.92 13.02 11.87
C LEU A 307 17.47 13.51 11.88
N ARG A 308 16.80 13.55 10.72
CA ARG A 308 15.37 13.91 10.64
C ARG A 308 14.49 12.95 11.44
N ILE A 309 14.75 11.64 11.31
CA ILE A 309 13.99 10.60 12.00
C ILE A 309 14.17 10.73 13.52
N TYR A 310 15.41 10.72 14.00
CA TYR A 310 15.68 10.65 15.44
C TYR A 310 15.47 11.98 16.18
N LEU A 311 15.72 13.13 15.54
CA LEU A 311 15.63 14.44 16.21
C LEU A 311 14.27 15.11 16.06
N VAL A 312 13.48 14.78 15.05
CA VAL A 312 12.19 15.42 14.79
C VAL A 312 11.05 14.41 14.89
N SER A 313 11.15 13.31 14.13
CA SER A 313 10.03 12.39 13.99
C SER A 313 9.78 11.56 15.24
N LEU A 314 10.84 11.04 15.87
CA LEU A 314 10.73 10.26 17.10
C LEU A 314 10.22 11.11 18.29
N PRO A 315 10.75 12.33 18.57
CA PRO A 315 10.20 13.18 19.63
C PRO A 315 8.74 13.56 19.40
N PHE A 316 8.35 13.83 18.15
CA PHE A 316 6.95 14.09 17.80
C PHE A 316 6.05 12.90 18.13
N VAL A 317 6.47 11.68 17.75
CA VAL A 317 5.73 10.45 18.10
C VAL A 317 5.60 10.31 19.61
N CYS A 318 6.69 10.46 20.37
CA CYS A 318 6.67 10.39 21.83
C CYS A 318 5.74 11.43 22.47
N LEU A 319 5.72 12.66 21.94
CA LEU A 319 4.82 13.71 22.40
C LEU A 319 3.35 13.34 22.14
N CYS A 320 3.03 12.79 20.97
CA CYS A 320 1.67 12.32 20.68
C CYS A 320 1.25 11.15 21.57
N LEU A 321 2.17 10.23 21.88
CA LEU A 321 1.90 9.12 22.80
C LEU A 321 1.64 9.61 24.22
N TYR A 322 2.43 10.58 24.70
CA TYR A 322 2.19 11.24 25.98
C TYR A 322 0.83 11.95 26.02
N PHE A 323 0.51 12.70 24.96
CA PHE A 323 -0.78 13.37 24.84
C PHE A 323 -1.97 12.39 24.84
N SER A 324 -1.83 11.23 24.18
CA SER A 324 -2.82 10.17 24.23
C SER A 324 -3.05 9.64 25.66
N LEU A 325 -1.99 9.37 26.40
CA LEU A 325 -2.10 8.96 27.81
C LEU A 325 -2.78 10.04 28.66
N TYR A 326 -2.49 11.32 28.39
CA TYR A 326 -3.15 12.43 29.08
C TYR A 326 -4.66 12.48 28.79
N VAL A 327 -5.08 12.31 27.53
CA VAL A 327 -6.50 12.21 27.16
C VAL A 327 -7.18 11.02 27.83
N MET A 328 -6.48 9.89 27.95
CA MET A 328 -6.96 8.72 28.69
C MET A 328 -7.18 9.03 30.18
N MET A 329 -6.29 9.78 30.84
CA MET A 329 -6.50 10.19 32.23
C MET A 329 -7.75 11.07 32.39
N ILE A 330 -7.96 12.02 31.47
CA ILE A 330 -9.20 12.83 31.46
C ILE A 330 -10.44 11.96 31.31
N TYR A 331 -10.39 10.92 30.49
CA TYR A 331 -11.48 9.97 30.36
C TYR A 331 -11.80 9.28 31.69
N PHE A 332 -10.79 8.82 32.44
CA PHE A 332 -11.01 8.19 33.74
C PHE A 332 -11.57 9.18 34.78
N ASP A 333 -11.12 10.44 34.77
CA ASP A 333 -11.69 11.48 35.63
C ASP A 333 -13.18 11.73 35.31
N LEU A 334 -13.54 11.73 34.03
CA LEU A 334 -14.93 11.85 33.58
C LEU A 334 -15.78 10.63 33.94
N GLU A 335 -15.21 9.43 33.86
CA GLU A 335 -15.87 8.18 34.25
C GLU A 335 -16.15 8.15 35.76
N GLN A 336 -15.20 8.58 36.58
CA GLN A 336 -15.40 8.74 38.02
C GLN A 336 -16.48 9.77 38.35
N TRP A 337 -16.47 10.92 37.66
CA TRP A 337 -17.51 11.93 37.83
C TRP A 337 -18.92 11.39 37.48
N ALA A 338 -19.04 10.63 36.40
CA ALA A 338 -20.31 10.01 36.00
C ALA A 338 -20.78 8.96 37.02
N LEU A 339 -19.85 8.18 37.58
CA LEU A 339 -20.14 7.22 38.66
C LEU A 339 -20.64 7.89 39.93
N ASP A 340 -20.03 9.02 40.33
CA ASP A 340 -20.43 9.73 41.54
C ASP A 340 -21.80 10.41 41.36
N TYR A 341 -22.05 10.99 40.19
CA TYR A 341 -23.39 11.48 39.83
C TYR A 341 -24.45 10.35 39.83
N HIS A 342 -24.06 9.13 39.46
CA HIS A 342 -24.94 7.96 39.54
C HIS A 342 -25.32 7.58 40.96
N LYS A 343 -24.34 7.56 41.87
CA LYS A 343 -24.57 7.27 43.29
C LYS A 343 -25.46 8.32 43.97
N GLU A 344 -25.38 9.59 43.56
CA GLU A 344 -26.16 10.66 44.18
C GLU A 344 -27.63 10.70 43.75
N ASN A 345 -27.91 10.44 42.47
CA ASN A 345 -29.25 10.66 41.90
C ASN A 345 -30.10 9.40 41.68
N GLU A 346 -29.54 8.19 41.83
CA GLU A 346 -30.19 6.85 41.74
C GLU A 346 -31.40 6.77 40.78
N SER A 347 -31.28 7.33 39.58
CA SER A 347 -32.37 7.41 38.60
C SER A 347 -32.03 6.65 37.32
N ASN A 348 -33.06 6.23 36.58
CA ASN A 348 -32.90 5.56 35.28
C ASN A 348 -32.11 6.44 34.28
N PHE A 349 -32.28 7.77 34.34
CA PHE A 349 -31.50 8.71 33.55
C PHE A 349 -30.01 8.71 33.96
N SER A 350 -29.76 8.56 35.25
CA SER A 350 -28.39 8.49 35.77
C SER A 350 -27.66 7.19 35.35
N SER A 351 -28.39 6.07 35.21
CA SER A 351 -27.80 4.83 34.66
C SER A 351 -27.38 4.98 33.19
N LEU A 352 -28.08 5.81 32.41
CA LEU A 352 -27.69 6.11 31.02
C LEU A 352 -26.41 6.96 30.97
N MET A 353 -26.19 7.83 31.95
CA MET A 353 -25.01 8.70 32.00
C MET A 353 -23.69 7.94 32.18
N LEU A 354 -23.71 6.72 32.72
CA LEU A 354 -22.51 5.88 32.84
C LEU A 354 -21.88 5.53 31.48
N TYR A 355 -22.66 5.43 30.40
CA TYR A 355 -22.14 5.11 29.06
C TYR A 355 -21.62 6.34 28.30
N VAL A 356 -21.97 7.55 28.74
CA VAL A 356 -21.64 8.78 28.02
C VAL A 356 -20.13 9.05 27.93
N PRO A 357 -19.33 8.92 29.02
CA PRO A 357 -17.88 9.08 28.93
C PRO A 357 -17.22 8.13 27.94
N SER A 358 -17.63 6.86 27.90
CA SER A 358 -17.08 5.85 26.99
C SER A 358 -17.40 6.16 25.53
N ILE A 359 -18.62 6.62 25.22
CA ILE A 359 -19.00 7.05 23.87
C ILE A 359 -18.19 8.28 23.44
N ILE A 360 -18.06 9.28 24.32
CA ILE A 360 -17.26 10.48 24.04
C ILE A 360 -15.80 10.08 23.76
N TYR A 361 -15.23 9.22 24.61
CA TYR A 361 -13.87 8.75 24.44
C TYR A 361 -13.66 7.99 23.12
N ALA A 362 -14.58 7.11 22.74
CA ALA A 362 -14.52 6.40 21.47
C ALA A 362 -14.51 7.36 20.26
N VAL A 363 -15.33 8.42 20.29
CA VAL A 363 -15.35 9.46 19.25
C VAL A 363 -14.05 10.25 19.23
N VAL A 364 -13.53 10.64 20.40
CA VAL A 364 -12.26 11.36 20.52
C VAL A 364 -11.09 10.55 19.96
N ILE A 365 -11.03 9.25 20.26
CA ILE A 365 -9.98 8.35 19.77
C ILE A 365 -10.01 8.24 18.24
N GLU A 366 -11.19 8.09 17.63
CA GLU A 366 -11.31 8.02 16.17
C GLU A 366 -10.85 9.33 15.50
N ILE A 367 -11.19 10.49 16.08
CA ILE A 367 -10.71 11.79 15.60
C ILE A 367 -9.19 11.90 15.74
N MET A 368 -8.64 11.53 16.90
CA MET A 368 -7.19 11.55 17.16
C MET A 368 -6.42 10.63 16.20
N ASN A 369 -6.92 9.42 15.93
CA ASN A 369 -6.32 8.48 14.98
C ASN A 369 -6.24 9.08 13.57
N ARG A 370 -7.29 9.76 13.10
CA ARG A 370 -7.30 10.43 11.78
C ARG A 370 -6.31 11.59 11.71
N ILE A 371 -6.28 12.46 12.72
CA ILE A 371 -5.36 13.59 12.80
C ILE A 371 -3.91 13.09 12.84
N TYR A 372 -3.63 12.10 13.68
CA TYR A 372 -2.30 11.52 13.81
C TYR A 372 -1.85 10.86 12.52
N ARG A 373 -2.74 10.13 11.83
CA ARG A 373 -2.42 9.53 10.53
C ARG A 373 -2.00 10.59 9.50
N TYR A 374 -2.72 11.70 9.40
CA TYR A 374 -2.35 12.80 8.51
C TYR A 374 -0.96 13.38 8.87
N ALA A 375 -0.71 13.60 10.16
CA ALA A 375 0.58 14.09 10.64
C ALA A 375 1.72 13.09 10.36
N ALA A 376 1.49 11.79 10.58
CA ALA A 376 2.45 10.72 10.32
C ALA A 376 2.76 10.56 8.82
N GLU A 377 1.76 10.69 7.95
CA GLU A 377 1.92 10.69 6.49
C GLU A 377 2.78 11.87 6.03
N PHE A 378 2.50 13.07 6.54
CA PHE A 378 3.28 14.28 6.27
C PHE A 378 4.73 14.12 6.75
N LEU A 379 4.94 13.74 8.01
CA LEU A 379 6.25 13.60 8.63
C LEU A 379 7.10 12.54 7.92
N THR A 380 6.52 11.38 7.62
CA THR A 380 7.23 10.31 6.91
C THR A 380 7.52 10.70 5.46
N SER A 381 6.71 11.55 4.84
CA SER A 381 7.02 12.09 3.50
C SER A 381 8.18 13.08 3.54
N TRP A 382 8.28 13.86 4.62
CA TRP A 382 9.37 14.82 4.86
C TRP A 382 10.70 14.14 5.21
N GLU A 383 10.68 12.94 5.82
CA GLU A 383 11.87 12.11 6.05
C GLU A 383 12.59 11.70 4.73
N ASN A 384 11.90 11.77 3.58
CA ASN A 384 12.45 11.53 2.25
C ASN A 384 13.08 10.13 2.08
N HIS A 385 12.26 9.09 2.25
CA HIS A 385 12.63 7.69 1.99
C HIS A 385 12.83 7.43 0.49
N ARG A 386 13.86 6.64 0.12
CA ARG A 386 14.15 6.27 -1.27
C ARG A 386 13.13 5.28 -1.84
N LEU A 387 12.86 4.21 -1.10
CA LEU A 387 11.99 3.11 -1.53
C LEU A 387 10.58 3.27 -0.96
N GLU A 388 9.57 2.84 -1.71
CA GLU A 388 8.19 2.85 -1.25
C GLU A 388 7.98 1.92 -0.06
N SER A 389 8.59 0.73 -0.08
CA SER A 389 8.58 -0.22 1.04
C SER A 389 9.13 0.39 2.34
N SER A 390 10.25 1.13 2.25
CA SER A 390 10.84 1.81 3.42
C SER A 390 9.90 2.89 3.96
N TYR A 391 9.30 3.70 3.07
CA TYR A 391 8.32 4.70 3.47
C TYR A 391 7.12 4.07 4.19
N GLN A 392 6.52 3.03 3.59
CA GLN A 392 5.37 2.34 4.16
C GLN A 392 5.71 1.70 5.51
N ASN A 393 6.86 1.04 5.66
CA ASN A 393 7.27 0.45 6.94
C ASN A 393 7.39 1.50 8.06
N HIS A 394 7.98 2.67 7.78
CA HIS A 394 8.10 3.74 8.77
C HIS A 394 6.76 4.40 9.08
N LEU A 395 5.88 4.55 8.09
CA LEU A 395 4.54 5.07 8.29
C LEU A 395 3.70 4.11 9.15
N ILE A 396 3.71 2.82 8.78
CA ILE A 396 3.02 1.75 9.51
C ILE A 396 3.53 1.71 10.96
N LEU A 397 4.84 1.76 11.19
CA LEU A 397 5.37 1.73 12.56
C LEU A 397 4.85 2.90 13.41
N LYS A 398 4.86 4.13 12.88
CA LYS A 398 4.35 5.30 13.61
C LYS A 398 2.86 5.17 13.94
N VAL A 399 2.05 4.85 12.92
CA VAL A 399 0.59 4.70 13.07
C VAL A 399 0.23 3.53 13.98
N LEU A 400 0.93 2.40 13.86
CA LEU A 400 0.67 1.20 14.66
C LEU A 400 0.97 1.45 16.14
N VAL A 401 2.10 2.06 16.49
CA VAL A 401 2.43 2.33 17.90
C VAL A 401 1.41 3.28 18.54
N PHE A 402 0.99 4.31 17.80
CA PHE A 402 -0.04 5.24 18.29
C PHE A 402 -1.42 4.58 18.43
N ASN A 403 -1.87 3.85 17.41
CA ASN A 403 -3.14 3.14 17.46
C ASN A 403 -3.14 2.06 18.55
N PHE A 404 -2.04 1.32 18.71
CA PHE A 404 -1.88 0.34 19.77
C PHE A 404 -2.04 0.99 21.15
N LEU A 405 -1.34 2.09 21.40
CA LEU A 405 -1.46 2.78 22.68
C LEU A 405 -2.88 3.32 22.89
N ASN A 406 -3.49 3.96 21.89
CA ASN A 406 -4.87 4.46 21.99
C ASN A 406 -5.90 3.36 22.27
N CYS A 407 -5.75 2.19 21.65
CA CYS A 407 -6.72 1.09 21.80
C CYS A 407 -6.53 0.32 23.11
N PHE A 408 -5.28 0.12 23.56
CA PHE A 408 -4.99 -0.76 24.69
C PHE A 408 -4.65 -0.04 26.00
N ALA A 409 -4.26 1.24 25.98
CA ALA A 409 -3.82 1.93 27.20
C ALA A 409 -4.93 2.00 28.26
N SER A 410 -6.17 2.28 27.87
CA SER A 410 -7.31 2.28 28.80
C SER A 410 -7.56 0.89 29.38
N LEU A 411 -7.51 -0.16 28.56
CA LEU A 411 -7.64 -1.55 28.99
C LEU A 411 -6.51 -1.96 29.94
N PHE A 412 -5.26 -1.57 29.66
CA PHE A 412 -4.12 -1.79 30.55
C PHE A 412 -4.31 -1.06 31.89
N TYR A 413 -4.82 0.16 31.87
CA TYR A 413 -5.09 0.93 33.09
C TYR A 413 -6.17 0.26 33.94
N ILE A 414 -7.28 -0.16 33.34
CA ILE A 414 -8.35 -0.88 34.06
C ILE A 414 -7.83 -2.20 34.64
N ALA A 415 -7.08 -2.98 33.86
CA ALA A 415 -6.59 -4.29 34.26
C ALA A 415 -5.51 -4.24 35.36
N PHE A 416 -4.54 -3.32 35.26
CA PHE A 416 -3.32 -3.33 36.07
C PHE A 416 -3.19 -2.16 37.07
N VAL A 417 -4.03 -1.13 36.96
CA VAL A 417 -4.06 0.00 37.92
C VAL A 417 -5.33 -0.06 38.76
N LEU A 418 -6.51 -0.16 38.12
CA LEU A 418 -7.80 -0.23 38.83
C LEU A 418 -8.11 -1.63 39.37
N PHE A 419 -7.55 -2.68 38.74
CA PHE A 419 -7.84 -4.09 39.04
C PHE A 419 -9.33 -4.45 38.96
N ASP A 420 -10.12 -3.73 38.14
CA ASP A 420 -11.55 -3.98 37.97
C ASP A 420 -11.80 -4.89 36.75
N MET A 421 -11.89 -6.20 37.02
CA MET A 421 -12.15 -7.20 35.98
C MET A 421 -13.59 -7.15 35.43
N LYS A 422 -14.53 -6.55 36.18
CA LYS A 422 -15.91 -6.42 35.72
C LYS A 422 -16.00 -5.30 34.68
N LEU A 423 -15.35 -4.17 34.96
CA LEU A 423 -15.24 -3.07 34.00
C LEU A 423 -14.46 -3.46 32.76
N LEU A 424 -13.39 -4.26 32.89
CA LEU A 424 -12.60 -4.72 31.73
C LEU A 424 -13.37 -5.64 30.77
N ARG A 425 -14.33 -6.41 31.29
CA ARG A 425 -15.16 -7.34 30.49
C ARG A 425 -16.32 -6.62 29.78
N GLN A 426 -16.72 -5.44 30.26
CA GLN A 426 -17.76 -4.59 29.67
C GLN A 426 -17.21 -3.81 28.48
#